data_AF-A0ABD2SAQ4-F1
#
_entry.id   AF-A0ABD2SAQ4-F1
#
_cell.length_a   1.000
_cell.length_b   1.000
_cell.length_c   1.000
_cell.angle_alpha   90.00
_cell.angle_beta   90.00
_cell.angle_gamma   90.00
#
_symmetry.space_group_name_H-M   'P 1'
#
loop_
_entity.id
_entity.type
_entity.pdbx_description
1 polymer ?
#
loop_
_entity_poly.entity_id
_entity_poly.type
_entity_poly.pdbx_seq_one_letter_code
_entity_poly.pdbx_strand_id
1 'polypeptide(L)'
;MWIDAAEVSETPPSHHAIKVHHLMCMELIQFVTRVSILLPEIEAVRPGCSGTEALCRLNSEIDKAKTLYQHCSEYSKLYLAFTGDTILSRCKKSRNMFEQSLNQVQNVVPVSLAAEISQLIAELRGVIFSVDPSEEEAGKVIKELLHRYVNTTDSAEEYAFEAIQVAMWKLHITSLKALSIEKRSIKEMMDRVGEGETTKRRILSIFLKLLNKHGKSIVTEQTHKEDSDPFYNQCELNSH
;
A
#
# COMPACT_ATOMS: atom_id res chain seq x y z
N MET A 1 -9.14 49.89 12.46
CA MET A 1 -9.46 49.17 11.21
C MET A 1 -8.39 48.11 11.06
N TRP A 2 -8.79 46.85 11.21
CA TRP A 2 -7.97 45.64 11.05
C TRP A 2 -7.20 45.63 9.73
N ILE A 3 -6.01 45.03 9.71
CA ILE A 3 -5.80 43.67 9.17
C ILE A 3 -4.54 43.08 9.82
N ASP A 4 -4.75 41.89 10.38
CA ASP A 4 -3.81 41.06 11.10
C ASP A 4 -2.69 40.48 10.23
N ALA A 5 -1.57 40.23 10.89
CA ALA A 5 -0.59 39.25 10.49
C ALA A 5 -1.16 37.83 10.66
N ALA A 6 -1.18 37.05 9.59
CA ALA A 6 -1.13 35.59 9.63
C ALA A 6 -0.74 35.08 8.24
N GLU A 7 0.58 35.01 7.99
CA GLU A 7 1.11 34.20 6.90
C GLU A 7 0.91 32.73 7.32
N VAL A 8 -0.24 32.18 6.95
CA VAL A 8 -0.53 30.75 7.08
C VAL A 8 0.37 30.05 6.08
N SER A 9 1.50 29.54 6.57
CA SER A 9 2.28 28.51 5.91
C SER A 9 1.39 27.27 5.75
N GLU A 10 0.69 27.18 4.61
CA GLU A 10 0.12 25.93 4.15
C GLU A 10 1.27 24.95 3.89
N THR A 11 1.56 24.11 4.89
CA THR A 11 2.32 22.89 4.65
C THR A 11 1.59 22.09 3.58
N PRO A 12 2.22 21.72 2.45
CA PRO A 12 1.58 20.93 1.42
C PRO A 12 1.07 19.61 2.02
N PRO A 13 -0.01 19.01 1.49
CA PRO A 13 -0.53 17.75 1.98
C PRO A 13 0.62 16.76 1.99
N SER A 14 0.90 16.17 3.16
CA SER A 14 1.95 15.17 3.26
C SER A 14 1.70 14.13 2.18
N HIS A 15 2.62 14.00 1.22
CA HIS A 15 2.57 12.89 0.26
C HIS A 15 2.57 11.62 1.11
N HIS A 16 1.41 10.99 1.27
CA HIS A 16 1.29 9.81 2.12
C HIS A 16 2.04 8.69 1.41
N ALA A 17 3.27 8.45 1.85
CA ALA A 17 4.12 7.39 1.32
C ALA A 17 3.41 6.05 1.51
N ILE A 18 3.49 5.20 0.49
CA ILE A 18 2.95 3.84 0.54
C ILE A 18 3.60 3.09 1.70
N LYS A 19 2.78 2.51 2.58
CA LYS A 19 3.24 1.91 3.84
C LYS A 19 3.76 0.49 3.69
N VAL A 20 3.17 -0.28 2.77
CA VAL A 20 3.43 -1.68 2.42
C VAL A 20 3.13 -1.83 0.94
N HIS A 21 3.77 -2.76 0.25
CA HIS A 21 3.60 -3.03 -1.19
C HIS A 21 4.11 -1.91 -2.08
N HIS A 22 5.14 -1.20 -1.60
CA HIS A 22 5.64 0.03 -2.20
C HIS A 22 5.91 -0.09 -3.70
N LEU A 23 6.69 -1.11 -4.09
CA LEU A 23 7.10 -1.29 -5.48
C LEU A 23 5.90 -1.45 -6.42
N MET A 24 5.00 -2.39 -6.14
CA MET A 24 3.86 -2.62 -7.03
C MET A 24 2.88 -1.44 -7.09
N CYS A 25 2.69 -0.71 -6.00
CA CYS A 25 1.84 0.48 -6.00
C CYS A 25 2.50 1.67 -6.71
N MET A 26 3.83 1.81 -6.61
CA MET A 26 4.61 2.84 -7.31
C MET A 26 4.58 2.65 -8.82
N GLU A 27 4.82 1.43 -9.30
CA GLU A 27 4.73 1.11 -10.74
C GLU A 27 3.35 1.48 -11.31
N LEU A 28 2.28 1.12 -10.60
CA LEU A 28 0.92 1.43 -11.05
C LEU A 28 0.65 2.94 -11.06
N ILE A 29 1.02 3.68 -10.02
CA ILE A 29 0.71 5.12 -9.95
C ILE A 29 1.56 5.94 -10.93
N GLN A 30 2.82 5.57 -11.16
CA GLN A 30 3.66 6.20 -12.17
C GLN A 30 3.04 6.04 -13.57
N PHE A 31 2.54 4.84 -13.87
CA PHE A 31 1.83 4.59 -15.10
C PHE A 31 0.56 5.46 -15.21
N VAL A 32 -0.25 5.50 -14.15
CA VAL A 32 -1.47 6.33 -14.08
C VAL A 32 -1.15 7.81 -14.32
N THR A 33 -0.08 8.34 -13.73
CA THR A 33 0.36 9.73 -13.94
C THR A 33 0.65 10.00 -15.41
N ARG A 34 1.37 9.10 -16.08
CA ARG A 34 1.74 9.26 -17.50
C ARG A 34 0.53 9.20 -18.42
N VAL A 35 -0.37 8.24 -18.20
CA VAL A 35 -1.64 8.17 -18.95
C VAL A 35 -2.49 9.42 -18.71
N SER A 36 -2.54 9.93 -17.47
CA SER A 36 -3.32 11.12 -17.13
C SER A 36 -2.86 12.36 -17.90
N ILE A 37 -1.57 12.47 -18.21
CA ILE A 37 -1.00 13.57 -19.01
C ILE A 37 -1.51 13.53 -20.46
N LEU A 38 -1.76 12.35 -21.02
CA LEU A 38 -2.24 12.20 -22.40
C LEU A 38 -3.75 12.42 -22.56
N LEU A 39 -4.54 12.37 -21.48
CA LEU A 39 -5.99 12.47 -21.55
C LEU A 39 -6.50 13.70 -22.31
N PRO A 40 -5.98 14.93 -22.09
CA PRO A 40 -6.48 16.12 -22.80
C PRO A 40 -6.28 16.02 -24.32
N GLU A 41 -5.17 15.43 -24.76
CA GLU A 41 -4.88 15.23 -26.19
C GLU A 41 -5.79 14.17 -26.80
N ILE A 42 -6.04 13.08 -26.07
CA ILE A 42 -6.99 12.03 -26.48
C ILE A 42 -8.41 12.62 -26.60
N GLU A 43 -8.81 13.45 -25.65
CA GLU A 43 -10.13 14.11 -25.62
C GLU A 43 -10.30 15.10 -26.78
N ALA A 44 -9.25 15.87 -27.11
CA ALA A 44 -9.28 16.86 -28.18
C ALA A 44 -9.57 16.24 -29.56
N VAL A 45 -9.22 14.97 -29.77
CA VAL A 45 -9.51 14.22 -31.00
C VAL A 45 -11.02 13.96 -31.18
N ARG A 46 -11.83 14.10 -30.11
CA ARG A 46 -13.27 13.81 -30.11
C ARG A 46 -13.55 12.40 -30.66
N PRO A 47 -13.10 11.34 -29.95
CA PRO A 47 -13.28 9.98 -30.41
C PRO A 47 -14.76 9.68 -30.72
N GLY A 48 -15.01 8.85 -31.74
CA GLY A 48 -16.35 8.34 -32.02
C GLY A 48 -16.90 7.49 -30.86
N CYS A 49 -18.15 7.02 -30.95
CA CYS A 49 -18.84 6.31 -29.84
C CYS A 49 -17.97 5.25 -29.12
N SER A 50 -17.34 4.35 -29.89
CA SER A 50 -16.45 3.32 -29.32
C SER A 50 -15.23 3.90 -28.61
N GLY A 51 -14.66 5.01 -29.10
CA GLY A 51 -13.53 5.66 -28.46
C GLY A 51 -13.94 6.42 -27.20
N THR A 52 -15.12 7.04 -27.17
CA THR A 52 -15.70 7.65 -25.97
C THR A 52 -15.91 6.62 -24.88
N GLU A 53 -16.46 5.44 -25.21
CA GLU A 53 -16.59 4.34 -24.23
C GLU A 53 -15.23 3.88 -23.69
N ALA A 54 -14.23 3.73 -24.56
CA ALA A 54 -12.89 3.33 -24.16
C ALA A 54 -12.24 4.35 -23.22
N LEU A 55 -12.41 5.64 -23.50
CA LEU A 55 -11.93 6.75 -22.68
C LEU A 55 -12.66 6.82 -21.33
N CYS A 56 -13.97 6.60 -21.28
CA CYS A 56 -14.71 6.50 -20.02
C CYS A 56 -14.20 5.34 -19.15
N ARG A 57 -13.93 4.17 -19.75
CA ARG A 57 -13.33 3.03 -19.04
C ARG A 57 -11.92 3.37 -18.53
N LEU A 58 -11.13 4.09 -19.34
CA LEU A 58 -9.78 4.54 -18.97
C LEU A 58 -9.81 5.46 -17.74
N ASN A 59 -10.65 6.49 -17.77
CA ASN A 59 -10.85 7.42 -16.64
C ASN A 59 -11.32 6.69 -15.37
N SER A 60 -12.30 5.78 -15.49
CA SER A 60 -12.74 4.97 -14.36
C SER A 60 -11.61 4.12 -13.77
N GLU A 61 -10.71 3.59 -14.59
CA GLU A 61 -9.59 2.80 -14.11
C GLU A 61 -8.50 3.65 -13.45
N ILE A 62 -8.26 4.88 -13.94
CA ILE A 62 -7.41 5.87 -13.27
C ILE A 62 -7.91 6.14 -11.85
N ASP A 63 -9.20 6.39 -11.67
CA ASP A 63 -9.78 6.67 -10.35
C ASP A 63 -9.67 5.47 -9.40
N LYS A 64 -9.90 4.26 -9.91
CA LYS A 64 -9.71 3.02 -9.13
C LYS A 64 -8.26 2.83 -8.69
N ALA A 65 -7.30 3.11 -9.56
CA ALA A 65 -5.89 2.99 -9.26
C ALA A 65 -5.43 4.05 -8.25
N LYS A 66 -5.90 5.30 -8.37
CA LYS A 66 -5.69 6.37 -7.37
C LYS A 66 -6.27 5.98 -6.01
N THR A 67 -7.48 5.43 -5.99
CA THR A 67 -8.12 4.94 -4.76
C THR A 67 -7.32 3.79 -4.12
N LEU A 68 -6.80 2.86 -4.93
CA LEU A 68 -5.93 1.80 -4.45
C LEU A 68 -4.64 2.36 -3.82
N TYR A 69 -4.00 3.33 -4.47
CA TYR A 69 -2.82 4.01 -3.95
C TYR A 69 -3.13 4.65 -2.59
N GLN A 70 -4.22 5.42 -2.48
CA GLN A 70 -4.64 6.04 -1.23
C GLN A 70 -4.87 5.00 -0.12
N HIS A 71 -5.52 3.88 -0.42
CA HIS A 71 -5.68 2.78 0.55
C HIS A 71 -4.33 2.28 1.08
N CYS A 72 -3.35 2.08 0.20
CA CYS A 72 -2.02 1.58 0.55
C CYS A 72 -1.18 2.59 1.34
N SER A 73 -1.56 3.86 1.32
CA SER A 73 -0.94 4.92 2.12
C SER A 73 -1.63 5.17 3.46
N GLU A 74 -2.95 4.97 3.55
CA GLU A 74 -3.72 5.31 4.75
C GLU A 74 -3.91 4.12 5.70
N TYR A 75 -4.04 2.90 5.18
CA TYR A 75 -4.42 1.74 5.97
C TYR A 75 -3.27 1.29 6.88
N SER A 76 -3.59 0.44 7.85
CA SER A 76 -2.57 -0.13 8.75
C SER A 76 -1.65 -1.08 7.99
N LYS A 77 -0.36 -1.13 8.35
CA LYS A 77 0.60 -2.06 7.76
C LYS A 77 0.17 -3.51 7.93
N LEU A 78 -0.32 -3.89 9.12
CA LEU A 78 -0.83 -5.24 9.39
C LEU A 78 -1.98 -5.60 8.46
N TYR A 79 -2.92 -4.67 8.27
CA TYR A 79 -4.07 -4.91 7.38
C TYR A 79 -3.67 -4.96 5.90
N LEU A 80 -2.74 -4.11 5.47
CA LEU A 80 -2.21 -4.13 4.10
C LEU A 80 -1.46 -5.43 3.80
N ALA A 81 -0.64 -5.92 4.72
CA ALA A 81 0.02 -7.22 4.60
C ALA A 81 -0.99 -8.37 4.53
N PHE A 82 -1.99 -8.38 5.43
CA PHE A 82 -3.09 -9.34 5.42
C PHE A 82 -3.84 -9.38 4.08
N THR A 83 -4.04 -8.23 3.44
CA THR A 83 -4.76 -8.08 2.16
C THR A 83 -3.84 -8.03 0.94
N GLY A 84 -2.58 -8.43 1.06
CA GLY A 84 -1.57 -8.35 -0.01
C GLY A 84 -2.00 -9.00 -1.33
N ASP A 85 -2.58 -10.21 -1.30
CA ASP A 85 -3.07 -10.88 -2.52
C ASP A 85 -4.19 -10.10 -3.20
N THR A 86 -5.07 -9.48 -2.42
CA THR A 86 -6.16 -8.64 -2.94
C THR A 86 -5.60 -7.40 -3.61
N ILE A 87 -4.58 -6.76 -3.02
CA ILE A 87 -3.91 -5.60 -3.61
C ILE A 87 -3.21 -5.99 -4.91
N LEU A 88 -2.45 -7.09 -4.90
CA LEU A 88 -1.77 -7.63 -6.08
C LEU A 88 -2.76 -7.94 -7.22
N SER A 89 -3.88 -8.60 -6.89
CA SER A 89 -4.94 -8.89 -7.85
C SER A 89 -5.54 -7.62 -8.45
N ARG A 90 -5.75 -6.58 -7.63
CA ARG A 90 -6.21 -5.28 -8.11
C ARG A 90 -5.20 -4.62 -9.05
N CYS A 91 -3.91 -4.61 -8.73
CA CYS A 91 -2.88 -4.07 -9.63
C CYS A 91 -2.86 -4.80 -10.98
N LYS A 92 -2.89 -6.14 -10.97
CA LYS A 92 -2.95 -6.96 -12.19
C LYS A 92 -4.22 -6.70 -13.00
N LYS A 93 -5.36 -6.54 -12.33
CA LYS A 93 -6.63 -6.20 -12.99
C LYS A 93 -6.54 -4.81 -13.63
N SER A 94 -6.04 -3.82 -12.92
CA SER A 94 -5.86 -2.46 -13.44
C SER A 94 -4.95 -2.45 -14.66
N ARG A 95 -3.82 -3.19 -14.64
CA ARG A 95 -2.96 -3.37 -15.80
C ARG A 95 -3.72 -3.85 -17.03
N ASN A 96 -4.49 -4.93 -16.88
CA ASN A 96 -5.22 -5.52 -18.00
C ASN A 96 -6.31 -4.56 -18.53
N MET A 97 -6.97 -3.82 -17.64
CA MET A 97 -7.97 -2.81 -18.02
C MET A 97 -7.34 -1.63 -18.75
N PHE A 98 -6.20 -1.12 -18.25
CA PHE A 98 -5.43 -0.08 -18.92
C PHE A 98 -4.99 -0.51 -20.32
N GLU A 99 -4.41 -1.69 -20.43
CA GLU A 99 -4.01 -2.25 -21.72
C GLU A 99 -5.19 -2.32 -22.69
N GLN A 100 -6.32 -2.88 -22.28
CA GLN A 100 -7.50 -3.00 -23.14
C GLN A 100 -8.04 -1.64 -23.59
N SER A 101 -8.21 -0.71 -22.65
CA SER A 101 -8.72 0.64 -22.95
C SER A 101 -7.76 1.42 -23.85
N LEU A 102 -6.45 1.37 -23.58
CA LEU A 102 -5.46 2.08 -24.39
C LEU A 102 -5.34 1.51 -25.80
N ASN A 103 -5.41 0.18 -25.98
CA ASN A 103 -5.47 -0.41 -27.32
C ASN A 103 -6.69 0.07 -28.12
N GLN A 104 -7.84 0.27 -27.48
CA GLN A 104 -9.03 0.80 -28.16
C GLN A 104 -8.87 2.28 -28.51
N VAL A 105 -8.35 3.09 -27.58
CA VAL A 105 -8.07 4.51 -27.82
C VAL A 105 -7.04 4.69 -28.95
N GLN A 106 -6.01 3.85 -28.99
CA GLN A 106 -4.97 3.90 -30.02
C GLN A 106 -5.52 3.82 -31.45
N ASN A 107 -6.59 3.06 -31.68
CA ASN A 107 -7.18 2.88 -33.01
C ASN A 107 -8.01 4.08 -33.50
N VAL A 108 -8.30 5.04 -32.62
CA VAL A 108 -9.18 6.18 -32.92
C VAL A 108 -8.48 7.53 -32.80
N VAL A 109 -7.17 7.54 -32.55
CA VAL A 109 -6.35 8.74 -32.44
C VAL A 109 -5.38 8.91 -33.62
N PRO A 110 -4.86 10.12 -33.88
CA PRO A 110 -3.82 10.34 -34.89
C PRO A 110 -2.56 9.50 -34.65
N VAL A 111 -1.82 9.21 -35.72
CA VAL A 111 -0.66 8.31 -35.71
C VAL A 111 0.42 8.72 -34.68
N SER A 112 0.64 10.02 -34.48
CA SER A 112 1.61 10.51 -33.48
C SER A 112 1.21 10.09 -32.06
N LEU A 113 -0.03 10.35 -31.66
CA LEU A 113 -0.56 9.98 -30.35
C LEU A 113 -0.69 8.45 -30.20
N ALA A 114 -1.03 7.75 -31.28
CA ALA A 114 -1.06 6.29 -31.32
C ALA A 114 0.32 5.69 -31.01
N ALA A 115 1.41 6.31 -31.49
CA ALA A 115 2.78 5.85 -31.23
C ALA A 115 3.17 6.03 -29.74
N GLU A 116 2.79 7.15 -29.12
CA GLU A 116 3.01 7.39 -27.69
C GLU A 116 2.23 6.39 -26.81
N ILE A 117 0.96 6.15 -27.15
CA ILE A 117 0.13 5.14 -26.47
C ILE A 117 0.72 3.74 -26.65
N SER A 118 1.26 3.42 -27.83
CA SER A 118 1.96 2.14 -28.11
C SER A 118 3.12 1.92 -27.15
N GLN A 119 3.94 2.95 -26.94
CA GLN A 119 5.06 2.89 -26.02
C GLN A 119 4.59 2.63 -24.58
N LEU A 120 3.56 3.34 -24.12
CA LEU A 120 2.99 3.12 -22.78
C LEU A 120 2.46 1.69 -22.61
N ILE A 121 1.77 1.14 -23.61
CA ILE A 121 1.27 -0.24 -23.57
C ILE A 121 2.44 -1.23 -23.47
N ALA A 122 3.51 -1.02 -24.24
CA ALA A 122 4.69 -1.90 -24.22
C ALA A 122 5.38 -1.88 -22.84
N GLU A 123 5.54 -0.71 -22.24
CA GLU A 123 6.10 -0.56 -20.90
C GLU A 123 5.21 -1.21 -19.85
N LEU A 124 3.88 -0.99 -19.90
CA LEU A 124 2.92 -1.60 -18.99
C LEU A 124 2.96 -3.13 -19.02
N ARG A 125 3.12 -3.72 -20.21
CA ARG A 125 3.28 -5.18 -20.39
C ARG A 125 4.56 -5.70 -19.75
N GLY A 126 5.61 -4.89 -19.68
CA GLY A 126 6.87 -5.21 -19.01
C GLY A 126 6.78 -5.20 -17.48
N VAL A 127 5.77 -4.55 -16.90
CA VAL A 127 5.62 -4.44 -15.44
C VAL A 127 5.21 -5.77 -14.81
N ILE A 128 6.02 -6.22 -13.85
CA ILE A 128 5.75 -7.38 -13.01
C ILE A 128 5.33 -6.90 -11.63
N PHE A 129 4.05 -7.08 -11.30
CA PHE A 129 3.55 -6.84 -9.95
C PHE A 129 3.83 -8.04 -9.05
N SER A 130 4.47 -7.78 -7.92
CA SER A 130 4.74 -8.75 -6.86
C SER A 130 4.61 -8.11 -5.49
N VAL A 131 4.32 -8.92 -4.48
CA VAL A 131 4.41 -8.55 -3.07
C VAL A 131 5.86 -8.74 -2.63
N ASP A 132 6.37 -7.86 -1.76
CA ASP A 132 7.70 -8.04 -1.19
C ASP A 132 7.73 -9.33 -0.32
N PRO A 133 8.77 -10.18 -0.40
CA PRO A 133 8.81 -11.43 0.35
C PRO A 133 8.67 -11.26 1.88
N SER A 134 9.16 -10.16 2.44
CA SER A 134 8.99 -9.84 3.87
C SER A 134 7.52 -9.54 4.19
N GLU A 135 6.90 -8.71 3.37
CA GLU A 135 5.48 -8.33 3.51
C GLU A 135 4.54 -9.53 3.27
N GLU A 136 4.89 -10.42 2.33
CA GLU A 136 4.17 -11.66 2.05
C GLU A 136 4.18 -12.59 3.27
N GLU A 137 5.35 -12.78 3.88
CA GLU A 137 5.50 -13.60 5.08
C GLU A 137 4.71 -13.02 6.26
N ALA A 138 4.76 -11.71 6.46
CA ALA A 138 3.92 -11.03 7.45
C ALA A 138 2.43 -11.32 7.20
N GLY A 139 1.98 -11.24 5.95
CA GLY A 139 0.61 -11.54 5.56
C GLY A 139 0.20 -12.98 5.86
N LYS A 140 1.07 -13.96 5.59
CA LYS A 140 0.83 -15.39 5.88
C LYS A 140 0.64 -15.64 7.38
N VAL A 141 1.57 -15.13 8.19
CA VAL A 141 1.51 -15.26 9.65
C VAL A 141 0.24 -14.62 10.22
N ILE A 142 -0.13 -13.43 9.74
CA ILE A 142 -1.36 -12.75 10.16
C ILE A 142 -2.62 -13.53 9.75
N LYS A 143 -2.66 -14.12 8.55
CA LYS A 143 -3.80 -14.93 8.09
C LYS A 143 -4.01 -16.14 8.99
N GLU A 144 -2.94 -16.87 9.31
CA GLU A 144 -2.99 -18.02 10.21
C GLU A 144 -3.42 -17.62 11.62
N LEU A 145 -2.89 -16.50 12.13
CA LEU A 145 -3.32 -15.93 13.41
C LEU A 145 -4.82 -15.65 13.45
N LEU A 146 -5.35 -14.96 12.44
CA LEU A 146 -6.78 -14.64 12.36
C LEU A 146 -7.63 -15.90 12.23
N HIS A 147 -7.17 -16.91 11.50
CA HIS A 147 -7.85 -18.21 11.39
C HIS A 147 -8.02 -18.87 12.77
N ARG A 148 -6.97 -18.87 13.61
CA ARG A 148 -7.04 -19.42 14.97
C ARG A 148 -7.95 -18.63 15.91
N TYR A 149 -7.97 -17.30 15.80
CA TYR A 149 -8.90 -16.45 16.55
C TYR A 149 -10.38 -16.69 16.20
N VAL A 150 -10.65 -17.28 15.03
CA VAL A 150 -12.01 -17.68 14.64
C VAL A 150 -12.34 -19.09 15.14
N ASN A 151 -11.35 -19.98 15.26
CA ASN A 151 -11.59 -21.42 15.41
C ASN A 151 -11.18 -22.04 16.76
N THR A 152 -10.40 -21.38 17.61
CA THR A 152 -9.83 -21.98 18.85
C THR A 152 -9.76 -20.99 20.01
N THR A 153 -10.07 -21.42 21.24
CA THR A 153 -10.17 -20.55 22.43
C THR A 153 -8.94 -20.51 23.34
N ASP A 154 -8.15 -21.61 23.48
CA ASP A 154 -7.15 -21.69 24.57
C ASP A 154 -5.67 -21.70 24.12
N SER A 155 -5.31 -22.14 22.90
CA SER A 155 -3.93 -22.10 22.38
C SER A 155 -3.59 -20.83 21.57
N ALA A 156 -4.58 -19.94 21.43
CA ALA A 156 -4.47 -18.79 20.54
C ALA A 156 -3.56 -17.68 21.09
N GLU A 157 -3.40 -17.54 22.40
CA GLU A 157 -2.67 -16.40 22.99
C GLU A 157 -1.14 -16.50 22.87
N GLU A 158 -0.56 -17.68 23.10
CA GLU A 158 0.89 -17.87 22.98
C GLU A 158 1.34 -17.73 21.52
N TYR A 159 0.63 -18.40 20.60
CA TYR A 159 0.85 -18.24 19.17
C TYR A 159 0.65 -16.78 18.71
N ALA A 160 -0.28 -16.04 19.33
CA ALA A 160 -0.52 -14.64 18.96
C ALA A 160 0.66 -13.73 19.25
N PHE A 161 1.44 -14.00 20.31
CA PHE A 161 2.64 -13.24 20.60
C PHE A 161 3.71 -13.43 19.52
N GLU A 162 4.04 -14.68 19.20
CA GLU A 162 5.05 -14.99 18.18
C GLU A 162 4.62 -14.48 16.80
N ALA A 163 3.36 -14.70 16.43
CA ALA A 163 2.82 -14.26 15.15
C ALA A 163 2.87 -12.73 15.01
N ILE A 164 2.47 -11.98 16.05
CA ILE A 164 2.50 -10.52 15.98
C ILE A 164 3.93 -9.98 16.03
N GLN A 165 4.85 -10.65 16.74
CA GLN A 165 6.27 -10.29 16.76
C GLN A 165 6.88 -10.42 15.36
N VAL A 166 6.70 -11.57 14.70
CA VAL A 166 7.18 -11.80 13.34
C VAL A 166 6.60 -10.76 12.37
N ALA A 167 5.29 -10.52 12.42
CA ALA A 167 4.64 -9.54 11.56
C ALA A 167 5.18 -8.12 11.78
N MET A 168 5.38 -7.72 13.05
CA MET A 168 5.96 -6.41 13.37
C MET A 168 7.38 -6.25 12.82
N TRP A 169 8.22 -7.27 12.89
CA TRP A 169 9.58 -7.23 12.34
C TRP A 169 9.57 -7.11 10.82
N LYS A 170 8.81 -8.00 10.17
CA LYS A 170 8.70 -8.05 8.71
C LYS A 170 8.14 -6.77 8.11
N LEU A 171 7.33 -6.03 8.86
CA LEU A 171 6.72 -4.76 8.46
C LEU A 171 7.42 -3.52 9.01
N HIS A 172 8.59 -3.68 9.65
CA HIS A 172 9.37 -2.61 10.24
C HIS A 172 8.58 -1.74 11.25
N ILE A 173 7.85 -2.39 12.14
CA ILE A 173 7.19 -1.79 13.31
C ILE A 173 8.07 -2.05 14.54
N THR A 174 9.29 -1.51 14.50
CA THR A 174 10.38 -1.85 15.45
C THR A 174 10.66 -0.76 16.48
N SER A 175 9.94 0.36 16.45
CA SER A 175 10.08 1.46 17.42
C SER A 175 8.74 1.83 18.07
N LEU A 176 8.80 2.44 19.26
CA LEU A 176 7.60 2.92 19.95
C LEU A 176 6.84 3.97 19.11
N LYS A 177 7.56 4.75 18.31
CA LYS A 177 6.99 5.69 17.34
C LYS A 177 6.24 4.95 16.24
N ALA A 178 6.87 3.96 15.59
CA ALA A 178 6.24 3.16 14.54
C ALA A 178 5.00 2.41 15.06
N LEU A 179 5.10 1.82 16.26
CA LEU A 179 3.97 1.17 16.94
C LEU A 179 2.81 2.14 17.18
N SER A 180 3.09 3.36 17.63
CA SER A 180 2.06 4.36 17.89
C SER A 180 1.38 4.83 16.61
N ILE A 181 2.14 4.98 15.51
CA ILE A 181 1.59 5.30 14.18
C ILE A 181 0.68 4.17 13.71
N GLU A 182 1.12 2.91 13.81
CA GLU A 182 0.31 1.76 13.38
C GLU A 182 -1.01 1.68 14.17
N LYS A 183 -0.95 1.82 15.51
CA LYS A 183 -2.17 1.85 16.34
C LYS A 183 -3.12 2.97 15.95
N ARG A 184 -2.58 4.15 15.61
CA ARG A 184 -3.39 5.28 15.13
C ARG A 184 -4.06 4.94 13.80
N SER A 185 -3.32 4.40 12.83
CA SER A 185 -3.89 4.00 11.54
C SER A 185 -5.00 2.95 11.68
N ILE A 186 -4.87 2.00 12.61
CA ILE A 186 -5.95 1.03 12.89
C ILE A 186 -7.20 1.74 13.41
N LYS A 187 -7.06 2.66 14.38
CA LYS A 187 -8.19 3.40 14.96
C LYS A 187 -8.90 4.27 13.91
N GLU A 188 -8.14 5.07 13.17
CA GLU A 188 -8.69 5.90 12.09
C GLU A 188 -9.43 5.04 11.05
N MET A 189 -8.92 3.85 10.76
CA MET A 189 -9.59 2.93 9.85
C MET A 189 -10.88 2.37 10.43
N MET A 190 -10.91 2.05 11.73
CA MET A 190 -12.13 1.62 12.46
C MET A 190 -13.21 2.70 12.47
N ASP A 191 -12.84 3.97 12.55
CA ASP A 191 -13.75 5.12 12.51
C ASP A 191 -14.40 5.28 11.13
N ARG A 192 -13.68 4.89 10.06
CA ARG A 192 -14.17 4.93 8.67
C ARG A 192 -14.92 3.66 8.23
N VAL A 193 -14.86 2.57 9.00
CA VAL A 193 -15.55 1.31 8.63
C VAL A 193 -17.06 1.51 8.71
N GLY A 194 -17.80 1.23 7.63
CA GLY A 194 -19.26 1.31 7.62
C GLY A 194 -19.91 0.29 8.56
N GLU A 195 -21.16 0.53 8.99
CA GLU A 195 -21.88 -0.33 9.95
C GLU A 195 -22.00 -1.80 9.50
N GLY A 196 -22.05 -2.06 8.19
CA GLY A 196 -22.15 -3.40 7.62
C GLY A 196 -20.84 -4.20 7.49
N GLU A 197 -19.67 -3.56 7.67
CA GLU A 197 -18.36 -4.21 7.48
C GLU A 197 -17.86 -4.91 8.77
N THR A 198 -18.68 -5.79 9.32
CA THR A 198 -18.46 -6.44 10.63
C THR A 198 -17.15 -7.24 10.68
N THR A 199 -16.78 -7.92 9.59
CA THR A 199 -15.55 -8.72 9.52
C THR A 199 -14.30 -7.84 9.56
N LYS A 200 -14.27 -6.75 8.77
CA LYS A 200 -13.15 -5.80 8.77
C LYS A 200 -12.99 -5.16 10.16
N ARG A 201 -14.10 -4.72 10.76
CA ARG A 201 -14.10 -4.17 12.13
C ARG A 201 -13.55 -5.18 13.13
N ARG A 202 -13.96 -6.45 13.06
CA ARG A 202 -13.46 -7.53 13.94
C ARG A 202 -11.95 -7.72 13.79
N ILE A 203 -11.44 -7.79 12.56
CA ILE A 203 -10.00 -7.95 12.27
C ILE A 203 -9.20 -6.80 12.89
N LEU A 204 -9.66 -5.56 12.72
CA LEU A 204 -8.99 -4.39 13.26
C LEU A 204 -8.99 -4.36 14.79
N SER A 205 -10.10 -4.74 15.41
CA SER A 205 -10.18 -4.90 16.87
C SER A 205 -9.19 -5.93 17.39
N ILE A 206 -8.99 -7.05 16.68
CA ILE A 206 -7.99 -8.07 17.03
C ILE A 206 -6.58 -7.47 16.96
N PHE A 207 -6.22 -6.81 15.86
CA PHE A 207 -4.90 -6.18 15.71
C PHE A 207 -4.63 -5.15 16.81
N LEU A 208 -5.59 -4.27 17.07
CA LEU A 208 -5.44 -3.24 18.10
C LEU A 208 -5.27 -3.85 19.50
N LYS A 209 -6.04 -4.90 19.82
CA LYS A 209 -5.92 -5.64 21.09
C LYS A 209 -4.51 -6.23 21.24
N LEU A 210 -4.01 -6.90 20.21
CA LEU A 210 -2.69 -7.53 20.22
C LEU A 210 -1.55 -6.52 20.36
N LEU A 211 -1.59 -5.43 19.59
CA LEU A 211 -0.59 -4.38 19.70
C LEU A 211 -0.63 -3.65 21.05
N ASN A 212 -1.80 -3.57 21.69
CA ASN A 212 -1.92 -3.03 23.04
C ASN A 212 -1.35 -3.97 24.11
N LYS A 213 -1.59 -5.28 23.97
CA LYS A 213 -1.11 -6.30 24.91
C LYS A 213 0.40 -6.52 24.79
N HIS A 214 0.92 -6.67 23.57
CA HIS A 214 2.29 -7.18 23.33
C HIS A 214 3.24 -6.17 22.69
N GLY A 215 2.72 -5.18 21.95
CA GLY A 215 3.55 -4.36 21.07
C GLY A 215 4.70 -3.61 21.76
N LYS A 216 4.52 -3.16 23.01
CA LYS A 216 5.60 -2.50 23.76
C LYS A 216 6.73 -3.46 24.13
N SER A 217 6.41 -4.63 24.69
CA SER A 217 7.39 -5.67 25.05
C SER A 217 8.20 -6.11 23.84
N ILE A 218 7.51 -6.35 22.74
CA ILE A 218 8.10 -6.76 21.47
C ILE A 218 9.10 -5.72 20.97
N VAL A 219 8.76 -4.43 21.01
CA VAL A 219 9.68 -3.35 20.61
C VAL A 219 10.89 -3.26 21.55
N THR A 220 10.69 -3.38 22.86
CA THR A 220 11.80 -3.27 23.82
C THR A 220 12.77 -4.45 23.75
N GLU A 221 12.27 -5.67 23.50
CA GLU A 221 13.09 -6.87 23.27
C GLU A 221 13.98 -6.75 22.03
N GLN A 222 13.56 -5.98 21.01
CA GLN A 222 14.33 -5.77 19.78
C GLN A 222 15.54 -4.88 20.01
N THR A 223 15.35 -3.75 20.69
CA THR A 223 16.44 -2.82 21.02
C THR A 223 17.57 -3.48 21.81
N HIS A 224 17.25 -4.42 22.71
CA HIS A 224 18.28 -5.13 23.48
C HIS A 224 19.08 -6.16 22.65
N LYS A 225 18.52 -6.69 21.56
CA LYS A 225 19.22 -7.61 20.66
C LYS A 225 20.13 -6.89 19.66
N GLU A 226 19.79 -5.67 19.25
CA GLU A 226 20.67 -4.84 18.40
C GLU A 226 21.88 -4.28 19.18
N ASP A 227 21.72 -3.97 20.48
CA ASP A 227 22.83 -3.51 21.35
C ASP A 227 23.77 -4.63 21.82
N SER A 228 23.46 -5.90 21.55
CA SER A 228 24.25 -7.06 21.99
C SER A 228 24.95 -7.83 20.86
N ASP A 229 24.95 -7.29 19.63
CA ASP A 229 25.68 -7.89 18.51
C ASP A 229 27.19 -7.55 18.58
N PRO A 230 28.12 -8.52 18.78
CA PRO A 230 29.54 -8.23 19.00
C PRO A 230 30.33 -7.83 17.74
N PHE A 231 29.69 -7.73 16.57
CA PHE A 231 30.40 -7.72 15.28
C PHE A 231 31.00 -6.38 14.81
N TYR A 232 31.01 -5.32 15.63
CA TYR A 232 31.57 -4.02 15.23
C TYR A 232 32.89 -3.59 15.88
N ASN A 233 33.50 -4.38 16.77
CA ASN A 233 34.76 -3.98 17.45
C ASN A 233 35.96 -4.88 17.12
N GLN A 234 36.24 -5.12 15.83
CA GLN A 234 37.54 -5.71 15.47
C GLN A 234 38.03 -5.24 14.09
N CYS A 235 38.27 -3.94 13.94
CA CYS A 235 39.03 -3.39 12.81
C CYS A 235 39.98 -2.25 13.22
N GLU A 236 40.53 -2.27 14.44
CA GLU A 236 41.71 -1.46 14.78
C GLU A 236 42.56 -2.26 15.74
N LEU A 237 43.56 -2.96 15.20
CA LEU A 237 44.81 -3.42 15.83
C LEU A 237 45.41 -4.44 14.88
N ASN A 238 46.13 -3.95 13.86
CA ASN A 238 47.29 -4.61 13.23
C ASN A 238 47.76 -3.74 12.06
N SER A 239 48.47 -2.64 12.37
CA SER A 239 49.48 -2.11 11.46
C SER A 239 50.82 -2.12 12.21
N HIS A 240 51.59 -3.18 11.99
CA HIS A 240 53.04 -3.15 12.15
C HIS A 240 53.67 -2.72 10.83
#